data_AF-A0A5J5IY20-F1
#
_entry.id   AF-A0A5J5IY20-F1
#
_cell.length_a   1.000
_cell.length_b   1.000
_cell.length_c   1.000
_cell.angle_alpha   90.00
_cell.angle_beta   90.00
_cell.angle_gamma   90.00
#
_symmetry.space_group_name_H-M   'P 1'
#
loop_
_entity.id
_entity.type
_entity.pdbx_description
1 polymer ?
#
loop_
_entity_poly.entity_id
_entity_poly.type
_entity_poly.pdbx_seq_one_letter_code
_entity_poly.pdbx_strand_id
1 'polypeptide(L)'
;MQLANTPTPSAAEPFLTIYEPACGAGAMVIAMTQALARRGIDYRERVHVTADDISLTAVHMSDVQLSLLDVSALVNRRNSLTLEHFDTWATPGHVIGNWDSNRQGHQLLRRAP
;
A
#
# COMPACT_ATOMS: atom_id res chain seq x y z
N MET A 1 20.62 16.09 16.72
CA MET A 1 19.60 16.86 15.99
C MET A 1 18.25 16.28 16.40
N GLN A 2 17.53 16.98 17.28
CA GLN A 2 16.31 16.48 17.92
C GLN A 2 15.12 16.79 17.00
N LEU A 3 14.39 15.77 16.54
CA LEU A 3 13.12 15.93 15.83
C LEU A 3 12.04 16.30 16.87
N ALA A 4 12.08 17.54 17.35
CA ALA A 4 11.00 18.11 18.15
C ALA A 4 9.88 18.52 17.18
N ASN A 5 8.70 17.92 17.33
CA ASN A 5 7.44 18.21 16.64
C ASN A 5 7.21 17.62 15.23
N THR A 6 7.43 16.32 15.04
CA THR A 6 6.59 15.61 14.05
C THR A 6 5.30 15.20 14.77
N PRO A 7 4.11 15.72 14.38
CA PRO A 7 2.86 15.26 14.98
C PRO A 7 2.77 13.75 14.82
N THR A 8 2.56 13.05 15.92
CA THR A 8 2.23 11.62 15.88
C THR A 8 0.95 11.49 15.08
N PRO A 9 0.90 10.68 14.01
CA PRO A 9 -0.34 10.49 13.25
C PRO A 9 -1.43 10.06 14.22
N SER A 10 -2.57 10.74 14.17
CA SER A 10 -3.74 10.30 14.92
C SER A 10 -4.17 8.92 14.40
N ALA A 11 -4.87 8.15 15.23
CA ALA A 11 -5.26 6.76 14.96
C ALA A 11 -6.14 6.54 13.69
N ALA A 12 -6.48 7.60 12.96
CA ALA A 12 -7.36 7.58 11.79
C ALA A 12 -6.63 7.71 10.44
N GLU A 13 -5.28 7.79 10.42
CA GLU A 13 -4.50 7.99 9.19
C GLU A 13 -3.48 6.85 8.92
N PRO A 14 -3.46 6.18 7.75
CA PRO A 14 -2.22 5.66 7.16
C PRO A 14 -1.08 6.64 7.33
N PHE A 15 -0.06 6.20 8.05
CA PHE A 15 1.20 6.91 8.14
C PHE A 15 1.88 7.08 6.77
N LEU A 16 1.65 6.14 5.84
CA LEU A 16 2.34 6.12 4.55
C LEU A 16 1.50 5.41 3.46
N THR A 17 1.33 6.05 2.31
CA THR A 17 0.80 5.40 1.11
C THR A 17 1.91 5.21 0.09
N ILE A 18 1.94 4.04 -0.54
CA ILE A 18 3.01 3.66 -1.47
C ILE A 18 2.38 3.24 -2.78
N TYR A 19 2.98 3.70 -3.86
CA TYR A 19 2.60 3.32 -5.21
C TYR A 19 3.78 2.68 -5.92
N GLU A 20 3.57 1.46 -6.40
CA GLU A 20 4.50 0.69 -7.20
C GLU A 20 3.84 0.49 -8.58
N PRO A 21 4.35 1.06 -9.69
CA PRO A 21 3.70 1.01 -11.01
C PRO A 21 4.09 -0.17 -11.92
N ALA A 22 5.07 -1.00 -11.55
CA ALA A 22 5.56 -2.14 -12.32
C ALA A 22 6.06 -3.24 -11.36
N CYS A 23 5.13 -3.77 -10.57
CA CYS A 23 5.49 -4.41 -9.30
C CYS A 23 6.19 -5.76 -9.45
N GLY A 24 6.10 -6.39 -10.62
CA GLY A 24 6.58 -7.74 -10.83
C GLY A 24 5.99 -8.65 -9.76
N ALA A 25 6.84 -9.41 -9.09
CA ALA A 25 6.45 -10.26 -7.97
C ALA A 25 6.32 -9.50 -6.62
N GLY A 26 6.37 -8.17 -6.59
CA GLY A 26 6.23 -7.36 -5.37
C GLY A 26 7.51 -7.15 -4.56
N ALA A 27 8.69 -7.48 -5.10
CA ALA A 27 9.95 -7.50 -4.35
C ALA A 27 10.31 -6.16 -3.67
N MET A 28 10.02 -5.02 -4.30
CA MET A 28 10.28 -3.70 -3.70
C MET A 28 9.42 -3.47 -2.45
N VAL A 29 8.15 -3.87 -2.49
CA VAL A 29 7.23 -3.77 -1.35
C VAL A 29 7.69 -4.70 -0.22
N ILE A 30 8.14 -5.92 -0.55
CA ILE A 30 8.71 -6.85 0.43
C ILE A 30 9.97 -6.28 1.07
N ALA A 31 10.86 -5.67 0.29
CA ALA A 31 12.05 -5.02 0.84
C ALA A 31 11.68 -3.87 1.80
N MET A 32 10.61 -3.13 1.48
CA MET A 32 10.07 -2.09 2.37
C MET A 32 9.55 -2.67 3.68
N THR A 33 8.77 -3.76 3.68
CA THR A 33 8.27 -4.36 4.94
C THR A 33 9.43 -4.74 5.86
N GLN A 34 10.49 -5.33 5.30
CA GLN A 34 11.71 -5.68 6.03
C GLN A 34 12.44 -4.43 6.56
N ALA A 35 12.51 -3.36 5.77
CA ALA A 35 13.15 -2.11 6.19
C ALA A 35 12.39 -1.42 7.34
N LEU A 36 11.05 -1.43 7.31
CA LEU A 36 10.21 -0.91 8.38
C LEU A 36 10.30 -1.77 9.64
N ALA A 37 10.26 -3.10 9.49
CA ALA A 37 10.43 -4.04 10.59
C ALA A 37 11.78 -3.86 11.31
N ARG A 38 12.89 -3.68 10.56
CA ARG A 38 14.22 -3.37 11.15
C ARG A 38 14.25 -2.07 11.96
N ARG A 39 13.33 -1.15 11.71
CA ARG A 39 13.18 0.12 12.45
C ARG A 39 12.15 0.03 13.58
N GLY A 40 11.57 -1.14 13.83
CA GLY A 40 10.53 -1.34 14.84
C GLY A 40 9.18 -0.70 14.48
N ILE A 41 8.94 -0.42 13.19
CA ILE A 41 7.69 0.18 12.71
C ILE A 41 6.77 -0.94 12.23
N ASP A 42 5.60 -1.08 12.85
CA ASP A 42 4.54 -1.94 12.33
C ASP A 42 3.89 -1.28 11.12
N TYR A 43 3.95 -1.94 9.96
CA TYR A 43 3.44 -1.43 8.70
C TYR A 43 1.98 -1.80 8.46
N ARG A 44 1.40 -2.78 9.14
CA ARG A 44 0.09 -3.36 8.81
C ARG A 44 -1.06 -2.35 8.86
N GLU A 45 -1.09 -1.55 9.91
CA GLU A 45 -2.13 -0.52 10.11
C GLU A 45 -1.69 0.87 9.61
N ARG A 46 -0.43 0.99 9.19
CA ARG A 46 0.22 2.28 8.94
C ARG A 46 0.61 2.49 7.50
N VAL A 47 0.66 1.43 6.69
CA VAL A 47 1.09 1.48 5.31
C VAL A 47 0.02 0.87 4.41
N HIS A 48 -0.40 1.61 3.40
CA HIS A 48 -1.21 1.07 2.33
C HIS A 48 -0.45 1.10 1.00
N VAL A 49 -0.46 -0.01 0.29
CA VAL A 49 0.24 -0.18 -0.98
C VAL A 49 -0.77 -0.24 -2.12
N THR A 50 -0.50 0.48 -3.20
CA THR A 50 -1.12 0.23 -4.51
C THR A 50 0.00 -0.27 -5.42
N ALA A 51 -0.16 -1.47 -5.95
CA ALA A 51 0.83 -2.13 -6.79
C ALA A 51 0.22 -2.48 -8.15
N ASP A 52 0.77 -1.94 -9.23
CA ASP A 52 0.27 -2.13 -10.58
C ASP A 52 1.29 -2.95 -11.38
N ASP A 53 0.80 -3.85 -12.22
CA ASP A 53 1.63 -4.49 -13.26
C ASP A 53 0.76 -4.81 -14.48
N ILE A 54 1.35 -4.83 -15.67
CA ILE A 54 0.64 -5.18 -16.90
C ILE A 54 0.49 -6.70 -17.05
N SER A 55 1.41 -7.47 -16.47
CA SER A 55 1.41 -8.94 -16.51
C SER A 55 0.49 -9.53 -15.44
N LEU A 56 -0.52 -10.29 -15.86
CA LEU A 56 -1.43 -10.98 -14.94
C LEU A 56 -0.67 -11.95 -14.01
N THR A 57 0.36 -12.62 -14.52
CA THR A 57 1.20 -13.52 -13.70
C THR A 57 1.94 -12.76 -12.61
N ALA A 58 2.48 -11.58 -12.92
CA ALA A 58 3.12 -10.71 -11.93
C ALA A 58 2.14 -10.28 -10.83
N VAL A 59 0.95 -9.84 -11.25
CA VAL A 59 -0.14 -9.46 -10.33
C VAL A 59 -0.47 -10.59 -9.35
N HIS A 60 -0.68 -11.83 -9.81
CA HIS A 60 -0.97 -12.95 -8.92
C HIS A 60 0.20 -13.29 -7.99
N MET A 61 1.45 -13.26 -8.47
CA MET A 61 2.61 -13.50 -7.61
C MET A 61 2.75 -12.43 -6.52
N SER A 62 2.51 -11.17 -6.88
CA SER A 62 2.54 -10.04 -5.96
C SER A 62 1.42 -10.16 -4.92
N ASP A 63 0.18 -10.40 -5.36
CA ASP A 63 -0.98 -10.55 -4.47
C ASP A 63 -0.77 -11.67 -3.42
N VAL A 64 -0.27 -12.83 -3.84
CA VAL A 64 0.04 -13.94 -2.92
C VAL A 64 1.10 -13.53 -1.90
N GLN A 65 2.22 -12.94 -2.34
CA GLN A 65 3.31 -12.57 -1.44
C GLN A 65 2.92 -11.46 -0.46
N LEU A 66 2.21 -10.44 -0.93
CA LEU A 66 1.75 -9.34 -0.09
C LEU A 66 0.69 -9.80 0.90
N SER A 67 -0.22 -10.70 0.49
CA SER A 67 -1.20 -11.32 1.38
C SER A 67 -0.53 -12.15 2.48
N LEU A 68 0.48 -12.96 2.15
CA LEU A 68 1.21 -13.78 3.13
C LEU A 68 2.03 -12.96 4.13
N LEU A 69 2.47 -11.77 3.73
CA LEU A 69 3.19 -10.84 4.59
C LEU A 69 2.26 -9.86 5.34
N ASP A 70 0.95 -10.04 5.19
CA ASP A 70 -0.08 -9.21 5.81
C ASP A 70 0.09 -7.72 5.48
N VAL A 71 0.44 -7.44 4.22
CA VAL A 71 0.55 -6.08 3.70
C VAL A 71 -0.83 -5.65 3.23
N SER A 72 -1.34 -4.53 3.76
CA SER A 72 -2.56 -3.92 3.24
C SER A 72 -2.31 -3.30 1.86
N ALA A 73 -2.70 -4.03 0.82
CA ALA A 73 -2.47 -3.64 -0.57
C ALA A 73 -3.69 -3.83 -1.49
N LEU A 74 -3.74 -2.99 -2.53
CA LEU A 74 -4.48 -3.25 -3.77
C LEU A 74 -3.46 -3.59 -4.86
N VAL A 75 -3.60 -4.75 -5.47
CA VAL A 75 -2.76 -5.19 -6.59
C VAL A 75 -3.60 -5.15 -7.86
N ASN A 76 -3.18 -4.39 -8.86
CA ASN A 76 -3.96 -4.13 -10.05
C ASN A 76 -3.27 -4.67 -11.29
N ARG A 77 -4.05 -5.28 -12.18
CA ARG A 77 -3.63 -5.42 -13.57
C ARG A 77 -3.88 -4.11 -14.28
N ARG A 78 -2.80 -3.38 -14.60
CA ARG A 78 -2.89 -2.04 -15.19
C ARG A 78 -1.72 -1.76 -16.11
N ASN A 79 -1.97 -1.03 -17.18
CA ASN A 79 -0.91 -0.35 -17.91
C ASN A 79 -0.63 1.01 -17.24
N SER A 80 0.47 1.11 -16.50
CA SER A 80 0.82 2.32 -15.76
C SER A 80 1.18 3.53 -16.64
N LEU A 81 1.47 3.33 -17.93
CA LEU A 81 1.75 4.41 -18.88
C LEU A 81 0.46 4.98 -19.48
N THR A 82 -0.48 4.11 -19.88
CA THR A 82 -1.76 4.54 -20.47
C THR A 82 -2.86 4.74 -19.44
N LEU A 83 -2.61 4.33 -18.19
CA LEU A 83 -3.55 4.28 -17.07
C LEU A 83 -4.73 3.33 -17.26
N GLU A 84 -4.75 2.52 -18.33
CA GLU A 84 -5.77 1.51 -18.60
C GLU A 84 -5.78 0.48 -17.47
N HIS A 85 -6.93 0.37 -16.81
CA HIS A 85 -7.15 -0.54 -15.70
C HIS A 85 -8.01 -1.71 -16.14
N PHE A 86 -7.59 -2.91 -15.77
CA PHE A 86 -8.29 -4.11 -16.16
C PHE A 86 -8.96 -4.81 -14.97
N ASP A 87 -8.19 -5.10 -13.92
CA ASP A 87 -8.64 -5.92 -12.78
C ASP A 87 -7.94 -5.48 -11.48
N THR A 88 -8.56 -5.76 -10.34
CA THR A 88 -8.04 -5.46 -8.98
C THR A 88 -8.15 -6.68 -8.06
N TRP A 89 -7.10 -6.92 -7.29
CA TRP A 89 -7.05 -7.87 -6.17
C TRP A 89 -6.78 -7.12 -4.87
N ALA A 90 -7.68 -7.28 -3.91
CA ALA A 90 -7.53 -6.73 -2.58
C ALA A 90 -6.97 -7.80 -1.64
N THR A 91 -5.81 -7.53 -1.05
CA THR A 91 -5.21 -8.41 -0.04
C THR A 91 -6.11 -8.51 1.21
N PRO A 92 -6.01 -9.59 2.00
CA PRO A 92 -6.75 -9.70 3.27
C PRO A 92 -6.49 -8.51 4.22
N GLY A 93 -5.24 -8.07 4.33
CA GLY A 93 -4.88 -6.90 5.14
C GLY A 93 -5.56 -5.61 4.69
N HIS A 94 -5.86 -5.46 3.39
CA HIS A 94 -6.65 -4.33 2.89
C HIS A 94 -8.11 -4.40 3.34
N VAL A 95 -8.72 -5.59 3.22
CA VAL A 95 -10.14 -5.79 3.57
C VAL A 95 -10.35 -5.70 5.08
N ILE A 96 -9.55 -6.40 5.88
CA ILE A 96 -9.65 -6.43 7.35
C ILE A 96 -9.38 -5.04 7.94
N GLY A 97 -8.39 -4.32 7.42
CA GLY A 97 -8.09 -2.95 7.84
C GLY A 97 -9.12 -1.89 7.38
N ASN A 98 -10.20 -2.30 6.70
CA ASN A 98 -11.25 -1.41 6.17
C ASN A 98 -10.68 -0.21 5.39
N TRP A 99 -9.68 -0.49 4.54
CA TRP A 99 -8.89 0.54 3.88
C TRP A 99 -9.69 1.35 2.84
N ASP A 100 -10.79 0.82 2.31
CA ASP A 100 -11.70 1.55 1.43
C ASP A 100 -12.34 2.77 2.09
N SER A 101 -12.70 2.64 3.38
CA SER A 101 -13.29 3.73 4.17
C SER A 101 -12.22 4.78 4.51
N ASN A 102 -11.02 4.32 4.90
CA ASN A 102 -9.92 5.20 5.29
C ASN A 102 -9.41 6.03 4.09
N ARG A 103 -9.32 5.47 2.88
CA ARG A 103 -8.86 6.20 1.69
C ARG A 103 -9.78 7.38 1.32
N GLN A 104 -11.08 7.24 1.48
CA GLN A 104 -12.04 8.32 1.21
C GLN A 104 -11.83 9.50 2.17
N GLY A 105 -11.62 9.24 3.46
CA GLY A 105 -11.26 10.27 4.45
C GLY A 105 -10.00 11.06 4.06
N HIS A 106 -8.97 10.36 3.57
CA HIS A 106 -7.72 11.01 3.14
C HIS A 106 -7.84 11.87 1.89
N GLN A 107 -8.60 11.44 0.89
CA GLN A 107 -8.81 12.23 -0.32
C GLN A 107 -9.60 13.51 -0.02
N LEU A 108 -10.52 13.46 0.95
CA LEU A 108 -11.27 14.63 1.42
C LEU A 108 -10.37 15.60 2.19
N LEU A 109 -9.51 15.12 3.09
CA LEU A 109 -8.55 15.95 3.82
C LEU A 109 -7.50 16.61 2.90
N ARG A 110 -7.03 15.91 1.85
CA ARG A 110 -6.09 16.46 0.86
C ARG A 110 -6.70 17.47 -0.12
N ARG A 111 -8.03 17.53 -0.21
CA ARG A 111 -8.78 18.45 -1.07
C ARG A 111 -9.39 19.64 -0.32
N ALA A 112 -9.26 19.69 1.01
CA ALA A 112 -9.63 20.85 1.80
C ALA A 112 -8.61 22.00 1.54
N PRO A 113 -9.08 23.24 1.35
CA PRO A 113 -8.25 24.40 0.98
C PRO A 113 -7.30 24.86 2.11
#